data_AF-A0A1L9QP94-F1
#
_entry.id   AF-A0A1L9QP94-F1
#
_cell.length_a   1.000
_cell.length_b   1.000
_cell.length_c   1.000
_cell.angle_alpha   90.00
_cell.angle_beta   90.00
_cell.angle_gamma   90.00
#
_symmetry.space_group_name_H-M   'P 1'
#
loop_
_entity.id
_entity.type
_entity.pdbx_description
1 polymer ?
#
loop_
_entity_poly.entity_id
_entity_poly.type
_entity_poly.pdbx_seq_one_letter_code
_entity_poly.pdbx_strand_id
1 'polypeptide(L)'
;MDSVFNRIGEWNPQLLRELKGRLKPAPLLLALGAAVILQGLLILIATEYNHYQEFSWSVIFHTLGWIIPLTLWICGVFLLTSDMAKEVRKGTLNFIRFSPQESKKVLWGKILGVPIVVYFFALLCLPLHALAALQEYSLVHVLALYSLWGLGCCVCYSLALLFGLIGNEKIGEQARAGSASLISLMVMPYYLQGVNWCLDEYVFHQARYFDGYWFTLPLSSASVGYGLTVVTGVGIAYWIAQIVNRVYQNPLGTRMSKSQSYGMIAGLQIWLLGFALPVELDYPDQGCYLLFALSLFNLMVVLLSSFMVAPERQNCLDWARYRHQQPRENRGLIGDLLWGEKSPAVVAIALQVLIVTGIWVFWACIRLPNPERTWAIFSLILSANLMLIYGLIIQLSLLNRSKKRMAIAGFLVFAGLLLPLMIVGVLELSPKMAAGWWMFSVFGGAWFALEQTAQTLVLPFAFSLLAQWALFTGLNTTLISQLNKAGESTTKALMNY
;
A
#
# COMPACT_ATOMS: atom_id res chain seq x y z
N MET A 1 -17.50 -17.80 33.77
CA MET A 1 -16.40 -17.12 33.05
C MET A 1 -15.29 -18.08 32.64
N ASP A 2 -14.93 -19.04 33.49
CA ASP A 2 -13.78 -19.96 33.24
C ASP A 2 -13.91 -20.81 31.98
N SER A 3 -15.11 -21.28 31.62
CA SER A 3 -15.32 -22.08 30.40
C SER A 3 -15.07 -21.31 29.10
N VAL A 4 -15.41 -20.01 29.06
CA VAL A 4 -15.21 -19.14 27.89
C VAL A 4 -13.73 -18.76 27.76
N PHE A 5 -13.07 -18.42 28.87
CA PHE A 5 -11.64 -18.12 28.86
C PHE A 5 -10.79 -19.35 28.50
N ASN A 6 -11.20 -20.56 28.91
CA ASN A 6 -10.54 -21.80 28.52
C ASN A 6 -10.67 -22.05 27.01
N ARG A 7 -11.88 -21.92 26.44
CA ARG A 7 -12.09 -22.07 24.99
C ARG A 7 -11.31 -21.04 24.17
N ILE A 8 -11.27 -19.78 24.60
CA ILE A 8 -10.47 -18.74 23.92
C ILE A 8 -8.97 -19.06 24.04
N GLY A 9 -8.54 -19.58 25.18
CA GLY A 9 -7.15 -20.04 25.40
C GLY A 9 -6.73 -21.16 24.46
N GLU A 10 -7.58 -22.16 24.27
CA GLU A 10 -7.33 -23.27 23.33
C GLU A 10 -7.31 -22.79 21.88
N TRP A 11 -8.19 -21.85 21.52
CA TRP A 11 -8.27 -21.31 20.16
C TRP A 11 -7.10 -20.38 19.82
N ASN A 12 -6.83 -19.40 20.70
CA ASN A 12 -5.78 -18.40 20.53
C ASN A 12 -5.19 -17.97 21.89
N PRO A 13 -4.12 -18.63 22.35
CA PRO A 13 -3.45 -18.32 23.62
C PRO A 13 -2.93 -16.88 23.67
N GLN A 14 -2.50 -16.35 22.52
CA GLN A 14 -2.03 -14.97 22.41
C GLN A 14 -3.16 -13.96 22.67
N LEU A 15 -4.35 -14.20 22.11
CA LEU A 15 -5.52 -13.37 22.40
C LEU A 15 -5.87 -13.42 23.89
N LEU A 16 -5.91 -14.61 24.48
CA LEU A 16 -6.17 -14.78 25.91
C LEU A 16 -5.20 -13.96 26.78
N ARG A 17 -3.91 -13.98 26.42
CA ARG A 17 -2.87 -13.20 27.10
C ARG A 17 -3.15 -11.71 27.06
N GLU A 18 -3.51 -11.17 25.90
CA GLU A 18 -3.81 -9.75 25.74
C GLU A 18 -5.10 -9.36 26.48
N LEU A 19 -6.15 -10.20 26.42
CA LEU A 19 -7.40 -9.98 27.15
C LEU A 19 -7.17 -9.90 28.66
N LYS A 20 -6.46 -10.88 29.25
CA LYS A 20 -6.13 -10.88 30.68
C LYS A 20 -5.27 -9.68 31.09
N GLY A 21 -4.36 -9.25 30.22
CA GLY A 21 -3.49 -8.11 30.49
C GLY A 21 -4.22 -6.76 30.49
N ARG A 22 -5.32 -6.63 29.73
CA ARG A 22 -5.93 -5.33 29.38
C ARG A 22 -7.35 -5.14 29.89
N LEU A 23 -8.13 -6.20 30.07
CA LEU A 23 -9.47 -6.16 30.67
C LEU A 23 -9.38 -5.98 32.20
N LYS A 24 -8.78 -4.87 32.63
CA LYS A 24 -8.71 -4.47 34.03
C LYS A 24 -9.90 -3.56 34.37
N PRO A 25 -10.41 -3.56 35.61
CA PRO A 25 -11.54 -2.71 35.99
C PRO A 25 -11.33 -1.23 35.70
N ALA A 26 -10.15 -0.68 36.00
CA ALA A 26 -9.89 0.76 35.84
C ALA A 26 -9.99 1.25 34.37
N PRO A 27 -9.29 0.65 33.37
CA PRO A 27 -9.49 1.02 31.96
C PRO A 27 -10.92 0.84 31.46
N LEU A 28 -11.62 -0.20 31.90
CA LEU A 28 -13.00 -0.46 31.49
C LEU A 28 -13.97 0.57 32.07
N LEU A 29 -13.80 0.95 33.34
CA LEU A 29 -14.60 2.01 33.97
C LEU A 29 -14.35 3.38 33.33
N LEU A 30 -13.11 3.69 32.94
CA LEU A 30 -12.79 4.91 32.20
C LEU A 30 -13.45 4.92 30.82
N ALA A 31 -13.38 3.81 30.08
CA ALA A 31 -14.04 3.69 28.79
C ALA A 31 -15.58 3.81 28.91
N LEU A 32 -16.16 3.18 29.93
CA LEU A 32 -17.59 3.29 30.23
C LEU A 32 -17.98 4.73 30.57
N GLY A 33 -17.25 5.39 31.48
CA GLY A 33 -17.51 6.78 31.86
C GLY A 33 -17.40 7.73 30.67
N ALA A 34 -16.38 7.57 29.83
CA ALA A 34 -16.22 8.35 28.60
C ALA A 34 -17.38 8.14 27.62
N ALA A 35 -17.84 6.89 27.43
CA ALA A 35 -18.97 6.57 26.56
C ALA A 35 -20.28 7.16 27.09
N VAL A 36 -20.53 7.08 28.40
CA VAL A 36 -21.74 7.64 29.03
C VAL A 36 -21.76 9.16 28.95
N ILE A 37 -20.64 9.83 29.25
CA ILE A 37 -20.54 11.29 29.16
C ILE A 37 -20.75 11.75 27.71
N LEU A 38 -20.08 11.11 26.75
CA LEU A 38 -20.23 11.44 25.34
C LEU A 38 -21.69 11.29 24.89
N GLN A 39 -22.31 10.15 25.16
CA GLN A 39 -23.68 9.89 24.73
C GLN A 39 -24.68 10.82 25.43
N GLY A 40 -24.49 11.12 26.71
CA GLY A 40 -25.32 12.09 27.45
C GLY A 40 -25.24 13.49 26.85
N LEU A 41 -24.04 13.99 26.53
CA LEU A 41 -23.85 15.27 25.87
C LEU A 41 -24.50 15.30 24.48
N LEU A 42 -24.38 14.23 23.70
CA LEU A 42 -24.99 14.15 22.37
C LEU A 42 -26.52 14.16 22.44
N ILE A 43 -27.12 13.49 23.41
CA ILE A 43 -28.57 13.52 23.62
C ILE A 43 -29.02 14.95 23.96
N LEU A 44 -28.29 15.66 24.83
CA LEU A 44 -28.59 17.06 25.16
C LEU A 44 -28.48 17.98 23.93
N ILE A 45 -27.40 17.84 23.15
CA ILE A 45 -27.23 18.62 21.90
C ILE A 45 -28.35 18.29 20.91
N ALA A 46 -28.71 17.02 20.75
CA ALA A 46 -29.78 16.59 19.86
C ALA A 46 -31.17 17.11 20.28
N THR A 47 -31.40 17.35 21.58
CA THR A 47 -32.62 18.01 22.07
C THR A 47 -32.63 19.51 21.84
N GLU A 48 -31.48 20.19 21.90
CA GLU A 48 -31.40 21.65 21.71
C GLU A 48 -31.31 22.09 20.24
N TYR A 49 -30.84 21.20 19.36
CA TYR A 49 -30.53 21.54 17.96
C TYR A 49 -31.74 22.05 17.16
N ASN A 50 -32.95 21.57 17.46
CA ASN A 50 -34.17 22.03 16.80
C ASN A 50 -34.89 23.08 17.66
N HIS A 51 -34.90 24.33 17.19
CA HIS A 51 -35.68 25.43 17.76
C HIS A 51 -37.21 25.14 17.76
N TYR A 52 -37.63 24.13 16.98
CA TYR A 52 -39.00 23.63 16.84
C TYR A 52 -39.12 22.18 17.38
N GLN A 53 -38.83 21.97 18.67
CA GLN A 53 -39.26 20.83 19.53
C GLN A 53 -39.05 19.35 19.10
N GLU A 54 -38.43 19.00 17.97
CA GLU A 54 -38.18 17.60 17.60
C GLU A 54 -36.74 17.15 17.88
N PHE A 55 -36.58 15.99 18.52
CA PHE A 55 -35.27 15.38 18.79
C PHE A 55 -34.55 15.00 17.49
N SER A 56 -33.32 15.49 17.30
CA SER A 56 -32.58 15.26 16.05
C SER A 56 -31.70 14.01 16.10
N TRP A 57 -32.21 12.89 15.59
CA TRP A 57 -31.44 11.64 15.42
C TRP A 57 -30.24 11.80 14.48
N SER A 58 -30.35 12.68 13.48
CA SER A 58 -29.29 12.93 12.50
C SER A 58 -28.00 13.44 13.15
N VAL A 59 -28.12 14.32 14.16
CA VAL A 59 -26.96 14.84 14.89
C VAL A 59 -26.19 13.70 15.57
N ILE A 60 -26.92 12.75 16.17
CA ILE A 60 -26.33 11.59 16.84
C ILE A 60 -25.66 10.66 15.84
N PHE A 61 -26.35 10.34 14.73
CA PHE A 61 -25.84 9.48 13.68
C PHE A 61 -24.51 10.02 13.12
N HIS A 62 -24.49 11.26 12.64
CA HIS A 62 -23.29 11.85 12.06
C HIS A 62 -22.15 11.98 13.08
N THR A 63 -22.45 12.42 14.31
CA THR A 63 -21.40 12.66 15.32
C THR A 63 -20.76 11.36 15.79
N LEU A 64 -21.57 10.35 16.13
CA LEU A 64 -21.02 9.03 16.49
C LEU A 64 -20.39 8.32 15.27
N GLY A 65 -20.89 8.59 14.06
CA GLY A 65 -20.32 8.13 12.79
C GLY A 65 -18.89 8.60 12.55
N TRP A 66 -18.49 9.74 13.12
CA TRP A 66 -17.11 10.22 13.12
C TRP A 66 -16.32 9.75 14.34
N ILE A 67 -16.90 9.84 15.54
CA ILE A 67 -16.18 9.58 16.79
C ILE A 67 -15.79 8.10 16.94
N ILE A 68 -16.68 7.17 16.58
CA ILE A 68 -16.41 5.74 16.71
C ILE A 68 -15.23 5.32 15.82
N PRO A 69 -15.22 5.56 14.49
CA PRO A 69 -14.09 5.20 13.65
C PRO A 69 -12.82 5.98 14.00
N LEU A 70 -12.93 7.25 14.40
CA LEU A 70 -11.77 8.06 14.80
C LEU A 70 -11.06 7.44 16.00
N THR A 71 -11.83 7.05 17.01
CA THR A 71 -11.32 6.40 18.22
C THR A 71 -10.72 5.03 17.89
N LEU A 72 -11.39 4.23 17.06
CA LEU A 72 -10.87 2.95 16.58
C LEU A 72 -9.54 3.12 15.83
N TRP A 73 -9.44 4.06 14.92
CA TRP A 73 -8.25 4.26 14.09
C TRP A 73 -7.10 4.82 14.91
N ILE A 74 -7.29 5.94 15.61
CA ILE A 74 -6.20 6.61 16.34
C ILE A 74 -5.74 5.76 17.53
N CYS A 75 -6.64 5.43 18.44
CA CYS A 75 -6.26 4.70 19.65
C CYS A 75 -5.83 3.26 19.32
N GLY A 76 -6.50 2.61 18.37
CA GLY A 76 -6.15 1.25 17.96
C GLY A 76 -4.77 1.16 17.31
N VAL A 77 -4.46 2.06 16.36
CA VAL A 77 -3.15 2.14 15.72
C VAL A 77 -2.06 2.47 16.73
N PHE A 78 -2.32 3.41 17.65
CA PHE A 78 -1.38 3.76 18.71
C PHE A 78 -1.04 2.54 19.58
N LEU A 79 -2.06 1.85 20.08
CA LEU A 79 -1.89 0.72 20.99
C LEU A 79 -1.16 -0.44 20.31
N LEU A 80 -1.52 -0.78 19.06
CA LEU A 80 -0.86 -1.86 18.32
C LEU A 80 0.59 -1.54 17.97
N THR A 81 0.86 -0.33 17.51
CA THR A 81 2.22 0.09 17.14
C THR A 81 3.12 0.15 18.36
N SER A 82 2.65 0.75 19.47
CA SER A 82 3.42 0.85 20.72
C SER A 82 3.69 -0.52 21.33
N ASP A 83 2.69 -1.41 21.35
CA ASP A 83 2.82 -2.77 21.84
C ASP A 83 3.87 -3.55 21.05
N MET A 84 3.75 -3.54 19.72
CA MET A 84 4.69 -4.25 18.85
C MET A 84 6.10 -3.67 18.94
N ALA A 85 6.26 -2.35 18.90
CA ALA A 85 7.56 -1.70 19.02
C ALA A 85 8.24 -2.00 20.36
N LYS A 86 7.46 -2.07 21.45
CA LYS A 86 7.93 -2.44 22.79
C LYS A 86 8.41 -3.88 22.85
N GLU A 87 7.66 -4.83 22.27
CA GLU A 87 8.05 -6.23 22.24
C GLU A 87 9.30 -6.49 21.38
N VAL A 88 9.44 -5.78 20.25
CA VAL A 88 10.66 -5.81 19.43
C VAL A 88 11.84 -5.29 20.26
N ARG A 89 11.70 -4.11 20.88
CA ARG A 89 12.77 -3.48 21.67
C ARG A 89 13.21 -4.31 22.87
N LYS A 90 12.27 -4.99 23.53
CA LYS A 90 12.56 -5.87 24.68
C LYS A 90 13.06 -7.26 24.28
N GLY A 91 13.06 -7.58 22.99
CA GLY A 91 13.40 -8.91 22.48
C GLY A 91 12.36 -10.00 22.79
N THR A 92 11.23 -9.67 23.44
CA THR A 92 10.18 -10.63 23.78
C THR A 92 9.54 -11.25 22.55
N LEU A 93 9.48 -10.50 21.44
CA LEU A 93 8.99 -11.00 20.17
C LEU A 93 9.80 -12.20 19.64
N ASN A 94 11.12 -12.22 19.86
CA ASN A 94 11.97 -13.33 19.45
C ASN A 94 11.64 -14.62 20.20
N PHE A 95 11.32 -14.54 21.49
CA PHE A 95 10.86 -15.70 22.25
C PHE A 95 9.52 -16.24 21.74
N ILE A 96 8.57 -15.35 21.40
CA ILE A 96 7.27 -15.75 20.85
C ILE A 96 7.44 -16.43 19.48
N ARG A 97 8.40 -15.99 18.66
CA ARG A 97 8.73 -16.62 17.37
C ARG A 97 9.25 -18.06 17.50
N PHE A 98 9.87 -18.41 18.62
CA PHE A 98 10.33 -19.78 18.89
C PHE A 98 9.24 -20.69 19.46
N SER A 99 8.08 -20.13 19.83
CA SER A 99 6.94 -20.95 20.23
C SER A 99 6.39 -21.74 19.03
N PRO A 100 5.79 -22.92 19.25
CA PRO A 100 5.22 -23.73 18.17
C PRO A 100 3.94 -23.12 17.55
N GLN A 101 3.56 -21.90 17.94
CA GLN A 101 2.36 -21.25 17.45
C GLN A 101 2.55 -20.68 16.06
N GLU A 102 1.54 -20.86 15.22
CA GLU A 102 1.49 -20.18 13.93
C GLU A 102 1.54 -18.67 14.11
N SER A 103 2.41 -18.01 13.35
CA SER A 103 2.55 -16.54 13.33
C SER A 103 1.23 -15.83 13.09
N LYS A 104 0.35 -16.38 12.24
CA LYS A 104 -0.99 -15.84 11.98
C LYS A 104 -1.84 -15.77 13.25
N LYS A 105 -1.84 -16.82 14.09
CA LYS A 105 -2.59 -16.83 15.35
C LYS A 105 -2.09 -15.75 16.31
N VAL A 106 -0.77 -15.58 16.39
CA VAL A 106 -0.16 -14.52 17.21
C VAL A 106 -0.59 -13.13 16.73
N LEU A 107 -0.48 -12.88 15.42
CA LEU A 107 -0.83 -11.58 14.84
C LEU A 107 -2.32 -11.26 15.00
N TRP A 108 -3.22 -12.19 14.70
CA TRP A 108 -4.66 -12.02 14.92
C TRP A 108 -5.00 -11.84 16.41
N GLY A 109 -4.32 -12.58 17.29
CA GLY A 109 -4.48 -12.41 18.73
C GLY A 109 -4.12 -11.01 19.20
N LYS A 110 -3.13 -10.37 18.57
CA LYS A 110 -2.80 -8.97 18.83
C LYS A 110 -3.81 -7.99 18.26
N ILE A 111 -4.21 -8.15 16.98
CA ILE A 111 -5.22 -7.28 16.33
C ILE A 111 -6.50 -7.25 17.18
N LEU A 112 -6.96 -8.40 17.66
CA LEU A 112 -8.19 -8.51 18.44
C LEU A 112 -8.02 -8.13 19.92
N GLY A 113 -6.86 -8.41 20.51
CA GLY A 113 -6.65 -8.30 21.95
C GLY A 113 -6.06 -6.97 22.41
N VAL A 114 -5.13 -6.39 21.65
CA VAL A 114 -4.39 -5.18 22.06
C VAL A 114 -5.30 -3.95 22.20
N PRO A 115 -6.20 -3.66 21.24
CA PRO A 115 -7.13 -2.53 21.32
C PRO A 115 -8.47 -2.92 21.99
N ILE A 116 -8.54 -3.97 22.82
CA ILE A 116 -9.82 -4.47 23.37
C ILE A 116 -10.62 -3.40 24.15
N VAL A 117 -9.95 -2.49 24.87
CA VAL A 117 -10.62 -1.40 25.59
C VAL A 117 -11.24 -0.38 24.62
N VAL A 118 -10.60 -0.17 23.46
CA VAL A 118 -11.12 0.69 22.39
C VAL A 118 -12.34 0.05 21.72
N TYR A 119 -12.29 -1.27 21.49
CA TYR A 119 -13.46 -2.03 21.03
C TYR A 119 -14.60 -1.99 22.02
N PHE A 120 -14.31 -2.06 23.32
CA PHE A 120 -15.33 -1.94 24.36
C PHE A 120 -16.00 -0.56 24.35
N PHE A 121 -15.23 0.53 24.25
CA PHE A 121 -15.78 1.87 24.09
C PHE A 121 -16.68 1.97 22.85
N ALA A 122 -16.21 1.49 21.69
CA ALA A 122 -17.01 1.49 20.47
C ALA A 122 -18.31 0.68 20.65
N LEU A 123 -18.23 -0.51 21.25
CA LEU A 123 -19.38 -1.37 21.52
C LEU A 123 -20.44 -0.68 22.41
N LEU A 124 -20.03 0.17 23.36
CA LEU A 124 -20.95 0.92 24.20
C LEU A 124 -21.68 2.05 23.44
N CYS A 125 -21.06 2.62 22.40
CA CYS A 125 -21.63 3.69 21.59
C CYS A 125 -22.46 3.18 20.39
N LEU A 126 -22.17 1.97 19.90
CA LEU A 126 -22.85 1.37 18.74
C LEU A 126 -24.38 1.25 18.88
N PRO A 127 -24.97 0.93 20.04
CA PRO A 127 -26.43 0.84 20.17
C PRO A 127 -27.12 2.16 19.87
N LEU A 128 -26.64 3.27 20.45
CA LEU A 128 -27.22 4.59 20.20
C LEU A 128 -27.01 5.03 18.75
N HIS A 129 -25.82 4.78 18.18
CA HIS A 129 -25.57 5.06 16.77
C HIS A 129 -26.48 4.23 15.85
N ALA A 130 -26.68 2.94 16.14
CA ALA A 130 -27.56 2.07 15.35
C ALA A 130 -29.03 2.54 15.44
N LEU A 131 -29.50 2.91 16.63
CA LEU A 131 -30.85 3.44 16.81
C LEU A 131 -31.07 4.74 16.02
N ALA A 132 -30.08 5.64 16.04
CA ALA A 132 -30.10 6.87 15.25
C ALA A 132 -30.09 6.58 13.75
N ALA A 133 -29.21 5.68 13.29
CA ALA A 133 -29.10 5.32 11.88
C ALA A 133 -30.40 4.70 11.35
N LEU A 134 -31.08 3.86 12.14
CA LEU A 134 -32.32 3.20 11.74
C LEU A 134 -33.52 4.15 11.59
N GLN A 135 -33.41 5.42 12.02
CA GLN A 135 -34.44 6.43 11.74
C GLN A 135 -34.36 6.95 10.31
N GLU A 136 -33.18 6.91 9.70
CA GLU A 136 -32.90 7.50 8.38
C GLU A 136 -32.57 6.43 7.32
N TYR A 137 -32.01 5.29 7.73
CA TYR A 137 -31.46 4.27 6.84
C TYR A 137 -31.97 2.86 7.16
N SER A 138 -31.94 1.97 6.16
CA SER A 138 -32.32 0.57 6.36
C SER A 138 -31.27 -0.22 7.16
N LEU A 139 -31.68 -1.32 7.79
CA LEU A 139 -30.78 -2.21 8.53
C LEU A 139 -29.58 -2.69 7.68
N VAL A 140 -29.79 -2.92 6.39
CA VAL A 140 -28.73 -3.34 5.46
C VAL A 140 -27.65 -2.26 5.33
N HIS A 141 -28.04 -0.99 5.23
CA HIS A 141 -27.09 0.14 5.20
C HIS A 141 -26.27 0.22 6.48
N VAL A 142 -26.90 0.06 7.64
CA VAL A 142 -26.21 0.07 8.94
C VAL A 142 -25.19 -1.06 9.05
N LEU A 143 -25.57 -2.27 8.62
CA LEU A 143 -24.65 -3.42 8.60
C LEU A 143 -23.50 -3.23 7.61
N ALA A 144 -23.77 -2.65 6.44
CA ALA A 144 -22.76 -2.34 5.43
C ALA A 144 -21.78 -1.25 5.91
N LEU A 145 -22.26 -0.23 6.62
CA LEU A 145 -21.43 0.79 7.25
C LEU A 145 -20.47 0.18 8.28
N TYR A 146 -21.00 -0.65 9.19
CA TYR A 146 -20.18 -1.30 10.22
C TYR A 146 -19.20 -2.32 9.65
N SER A 147 -19.57 -3.05 8.59
CA SER A 147 -18.65 -3.97 7.92
C SER A 147 -17.48 -3.23 7.29
N LEU A 148 -17.73 -2.07 6.66
CA LEU A 148 -16.68 -1.22 6.11
C LEU A 148 -15.79 -0.67 7.22
N TRP A 149 -16.34 -0.13 8.31
CA TRP A 149 -15.51 0.30 9.45
C TRP A 149 -14.61 -0.81 9.99
N GLY A 150 -15.13 -2.03 10.11
CA GLY A 150 -14.36 -3.22 10.49
C GLY A 150 -13.24 -3.55 9.50
N LEU A 151 -13.52 -3.44 8.19
CA LEU A 151 -12.55 -3.64 7.13
C LEU A 151 -11.43 -2.58 7.17
N GLY A 152 -11.79 -1.32 7.37
CA GLY A 152 -10.84 -0.22 7.57
C GLY A 152 -9.93 -0.48 8.77
N CYS A 153 -10.50 -0.92 9.89
CA CYS A 153 -9.71 -1.31 11.07
C CYS A 153 -8.76 -2.47 10.75
N CYS A 154 -9.21 -3.51 10.02
CA CYS A 154 -8.36 -4.64 9.63
C CYS A 154 -7.13 -4.19 8.82
N VAL A 155 -7.33 -3.31 7.84
CA VAL A 155 -6.25 -2.73 7.02
C VAL A 155 -5.30 -1.89 7.89
N CYS A 156 -5.82 -0.91 8.62
CA CYS A 156 -5.01 0.01 9.42
C CYS A 156 -4.28 -0.69 10.56
N TYR A 157 -4.88 -1.70 11.19
CA TYR A 157 -4.26 -2.44 12.29
C TYR A 157 -3.16 -3.37 11.77
N SER A 158 -3.34 -3.95 10.58
CA SER A 158 -2.26 -4.70 9.91
C SER A 158 -1.07 -3.80 9.56
N LEU A 159 -1.33 -2.56 9.10
CA LEU A 159 -0.28 -1.56 8.89
C LEU A 159 0.39 -1.12 10.21
N ALA A 160 -0.37 -0.96 11.29
CA ALA A 160 0.16 -0.62 12.61
C ALA A 160 1.14 -1.69 13.11
N LEU A 161 0.80 -2.98 12.93
CA LEU A 161 1.70 -4.09 13.22
C LEU A 161 2.98 -4.03 12.36
N LEU A 162 2.83 -3.78 11.04
CA LEU A 162 3.98 -3.65 10.14
C LEU A 162 4.92 -2.51 10.55
N PHE A 163 4.35 -1.35 10.91
CA PHE A 163 5.10 -0.18 11.34
C PHE A 163 5.82 -0.43 12.67
N GLY A 164 5.19 -1.15 13.60
CA GLY A 164 5.81 -1.62 14.83
C GLY A 164 6.98 -2.58 14.59
N LEU A 165 6.88 -3.47 13.58
CA LEU A 165 7.91 -4.46 13.24
C LEU A 165 9.13 -3.87 12.52
N ILE A 166 8.94 -2.94 11.58
CA ILE A 166 10.01 -2.40 10.72
C ILE A 166 10.70 -1.17 11.35
N GLY A 167 10.08 -0.54 12.35
CA GLY A 167 10.54 0.71 12.92
C GLY A 167 11.97 0.69 13.46
N ASN A 168 12.70 1.78 13.24
CA ASN A 168 14.06 1.96 13.75
C ASN A 168 14.07 1.94 15.28
N GLU A 169 14.88 1.05 15.87
CA GLU A 169 15.01 0.87 17.33
C GLU A 169 15.34 2.17 18.08
N LYS A 170 16.01 3.12 17.42
CA LYS A 170 16.37 4.43 17.99
C LYS A 170 15.18 5.35 18.24
N ILE A 171 14.08 5.19 17.49
CA ILE A 171 12.87 5.99 17.70
C ILE A 171 12.15 5.40 18.91
N GLY A 172 11.81 6.22 19.91
CA GLY A 172 11.06 5.74 21.08
C GLY A 172 9.72 5.09 20.69
N GLU A 173 9.27 4.09 21.47
CA GLU A 173 8.02 3.36 21.20
C GLU A 173 6.80 4.28 21.06
N GLN A 174 6.71 5.29 21.94
CA GLN A 174 5.62 6.28 21.93
C GLN A 174 5.70 7.20 20.72
N ALA A 175 6.91 7.62 20.32
CA ALA A 175 7.08 8.48 19.15
C ALA A 175 6.69 7.75 17.85
N ARG A 176 6.99 6.45 17.75
CA ARG A 176 6.55 5.62 16.61
C ARG A 176 5.03 5.43 16.60
N ALA A 177 4.44 5.12 17.74
CA ALA A 177 3.00 4.97 17.85
C ALA A 177 2.26 6.27 17.57
N GLY A 178 2.78 7.40 18.06
CA GLY A 178 2.26 8.73 17.78
C GLY A 178 2.32 9.08 16.30
N SER A 179 3.44 8.81 15.61
CA SER A 179 3.53 9.08 14.17
C SER A 179 2.59 8.19 13.33
N ALA A 180 2.46 6.90 13.67
CA ALA A 180 1.50 6.02 13.02
C ALA A 180 0.05 6.50 13.22
N SER A 181 -0.28 6.97 14.42
CA SER A 181 -1.61 7.48 14.76
C SER A 181 -1.91 8.80 14.06
N LEU A 182 -0.91 9.68 13.91
CA LEU A 182 -1.04 10.91 13.15
C LEU A 182 -1.31 10.63 11.66
N ILE A 183 -0.57 9.69 11.06
CA ILE A 183 -0.83 9.25 9.68
C ILE A 183 -2.26 8.69 9.57
N SER A 184 -2.68 7.87 10.54
CA SER A 184 -4.03 7.32 10.58
C SER A 184 -5.10 8.43 10.67
N LEU A 185 -4.87 9.47 11.46
CA LEU A 185 -5.76 10.63 11.57
C LEU A 185 -5.85 11.40 10.24
N MET A 186 -4.76 11.51 9.49
CA MET A 186 -4.75 12.19 8.18
C MET A 186 -5.49 11.39 7.10
N VAL A 187 -5.42 10.05 7.15
CA VAL A 187 -6.04 9.16 6.14
C VAL A 187 -7.52 8.91 6.42
N MET A 188 -7.92 8.86 7.70
CA MET A 188 -9.26 8.48 8.14
C MET A 188 -10.41 9.30 7.52
N PRO A 189 -10.35 10.65 7.42
CA PRO A 189 -11.42 11.44 6.82
C PRO A 189 -11.69 11.07 5.36
N TYR A 190 -10.65 10.83 4.58
CA TYR A 190 -10.77 10.40 3.18
C TYR A 190 -11.37 8.99 3.07
N TYR A 191 -11.00 8.11 3.99
CA TYR A 191 -11.59 6.78 4.08
C TYR A 191 -13.09 6.85 4.40
N LEU A 192 -13.49 7.64 5.40
CA LEU A 192 -14.91 7.82 5.73
C LEU A 192 -15.70 8.48 4.61
N GLN A 193 -15.11 9.47 3.93
CA GLN A 193 -15.73 10.08 2.76
C GLN A 193 -15.97 9.03 1.67
N GLY A 194 -15.00 8.14 1.41
CA GLY A 194 -15.17 7.03 0.48
C GLY A 194 -16.26 6.04 0.92
N VAL A 195 -16.32 5.70 2.21
CA VAL A 195 -17.37 4.84 2.76
C VAL A 195 -18.75 5.47 2.58
N ASN A 196 -18.92 6.75 2.92
CA ASN A 196 -20.17 7.47 2.74
C ASN A 196 -20.55 7.52 1.26
N TRP A 197 -19.59 7.84 0.37
CA TRP A 197 -19.82 7.84 -1.08
C TRP A 197 -20.28 6.48 -1.62
N CYS A 198 -19.76 5.37 -1.09
CA CYS A 198 -20.17 4.03 -1.50
C CYS A 198 -21.55 3.60 -0.96
N LEU A 199 -22.06 4.24 0.10
CA LEU A 199 -23.30 3.85 0.78
C LEU A 199 -24.43 4.86 0.58
N ASP A 200 -24.15 6.05 0.06
CA ASP A 200 -25.14 7.10 -0.10
C ASP A 200 -26.01 6.87 -1.34
N GLU A 201 -27.21 6.34 -1.14
CA GLU A 201 -28.23 6.18 -2.19
C GLU A 201 -28.60 7.52 -2.85
N TYR A 202 -28.52 8.66 -2.15
CA TYR A 202 -28.82 9.98 -2.71
C TYR A 202 -27.75 10.43 -3.71
N VAL A 203 -26.47 10.15 -3.41
CA VAL A 203 -25.39 10.31 -4.39
C VAL A 203 -25.64 9.42 -5.60
N PHE A 204 -26.08 8.17 -5.43
CA PHE A 204 -26.40 7.28 -6.57
C PHE A 204 -27.65 7.71 -7.35
N HIS A 205 -28.64 8.32 -6.68
CA HIS A 205 -29.83 8.89 -7.32
C HIS A 205 -29.50 10.15 -8.14
N GLN A 206 -28.58 11.00 -7.68
CA GLN A 206 -28.01 12.08 -8.50
C GLN A 206 -27.01 11.55 -9.55
N ALA A 207 -26.33 10.44 -9.26
CA ALA A 207 -25.43 9.72 -10.16
C ALA A 207 -26.16 8.81 -11.15
N ARG A 208 -27.47 9.01 -11.39
CA ARG A 208 -28.13 8.57 -12.63
C ARG A 208 -27.43 9.07 -13.89
N TYR A 209 -26.53 10.04 -13.77
CA TYR A 209 -25.64 10.55 -14.81
C TYR A 209 -24.19 10.02 -14.73
N PHE A 210 -23.89 9.08 -13.83
CA PHE A 210 -22.58 8.43 -13.75
C PHE A 210 -22.64 7.06 -14.44
N ASP A 211 -22.36 7.05 -15.73
CA ASP A 211 -22.28 5.85 -16.59
C ASP A 211 -20.94 5.10 -16.41
N GLY A 212 -20.46 5.00 -15.17
CA GLY A 212 -19.24 4.26 -14.86
C GLY A 212 -19.49 2.77 -14.73
N TYR A 213 -18.55 1.94 -15.21
CA TYR A 213 -18.60 0.48 -15.05
C TYR A 213 -17.27 -0.07 -14.54
N TRP A 214 -17.35 -1.18 -13.80
CA TRP A 214 -16.23 -2.08 -13.59
C TRP A 214 -16.45 -3.33 -14.45
N PHE A 215 -15.71 -3.45 -15.55
CA PHE A 215 -16.00 -4.31 -16.69
C PHE A 215 -17.45 -4.13 -17.15
N THR A 216 -18.35 -5.03 -16.78
CA THR A 216 -19.78 -4.98 -17.13
C THR A 216 -20.67 -4.59 -15.96
N LEU A 217 -20.11 -4.44 -14.75
CA LEU A 217 -20.87 -4.12 -13.55
C LEU A 217 -21.08 -2.60 -13.43
N PRO A 218 -22.33 -2.10 -13.37
CA PRO A 218 -22.61 -0.68 -13.29
C PRO A 218 -22.23 -0.13 -11.91
N LEU A 219 -21.38 0.90 -11.88
CA LEU A 219 -20.97 1.59 -10.66
C LEU A 219 -22.10 2.45 -10.08
N SER A 220 -23.13 2.75 -10.86
CA SER A 220 -24.35 3.43 -10.39
C SER A 220 -25.18 2.61 -9.39
N SER A 221 -24.90 1.30 -9.23
CA SER A 221 -25.52 0.47 -8.20
C SER A 221 -24.76 0.55 -6.89
N ALA A 222 -25.40 1.01 -5.82
CA ALA A 222 -24.83 1.03 -4.47
C ALA A 222 -24.32 -0.36 -4.01
N SER A 223 -25.03 -1.43 -4.38
CA SER A 223 -24.61 -2.81 -4.06
C SER A 223 -23.30 -3.22 -4.75
N VAL A 224 -23.11 -2.78 -6.01
CA VAL A 224 -21.86 -3.00 -6.76
C VAL A 224 -20.75 -2.15 -6.15
N GLY A 225 -21.00 -0.88 -5.88
CA GLY A 225 -20.04 0.02 -5.22
C GLY A 225 -19.55 -0.53 -3.89
N TYR A 226 -20.47 -0.94 -3.01
CA TYR A 226 -20.14 -1.62 -1.76
C TYR A 226 -19.34 -2.91 -2.00
N GLY A 227 -19.77 -3.78 -2.91
CA GLY A 227 -19.09 -5.04 -3.22
C GLY A 227 -17.65 -4.83 -3.69
N LEU A 228 -17.43 -3.89 -4.61
CA LEU A 228 -16.08 -3.55 -5.10
C LEU A 228 -15.20 -2.96 -3.99
N THR A 229 -15.76 -2.12 -3.12
CA THR A 229 -15.03 -1.57 -1.96
C THR A 229 -14.63 -2.66 -0.97
N VAL A 230 -15.52 -3.63 -0.69
CA VAL A 230 -15.20 -4.78 0.16
C VAL A 230 -14.10 -5.63 -0.46
N VAL A 231 -14.21 -5.98 -1.75
CA VAL A 231 -13.19 -6.78 -2.45
C VAL A 231 -11.84 -6.06 -2.45
N THR A 232 -11.84 -4.75 -2.71
CA THR A 232 -10.62 -3.91 -2.66
C THR A 232 -9.99 -3.93 -1.28
N GLY A 233 -10.77 -3.64 -0.23
CA GLY A 233 -10.27 -3.58 1.13
C GLY A 233 -9.77 -4.94 1.63
N VAL A 234 -10.46 -6.04 1.28
CA VAL A 234 -10.02 -7.41 1.62
C VAL A 234 -8.74 -7.77 0.88
N GLY A 235 -8.62 -7.41 -0.41
CA GLY A 235 -7.41 -7.60 -1.19
C GLY A 235 -6.21 -6.85 -0.61
N ILE A 236 -6.40 -5.58 -0.23
CA ILE A 236 -5.39 -4.76 0.45
C ILE A 236 -4.99 -5.39 1.80
N ALA A 237 -5.97 -5.75 2.63
CA ALA A 237 -5.73 -6.41 3.91
C ALA A 237 -4.95 -7.72 3.75
N TYR A 238 -5.30 -8.53 2.75
CA TYR A 238 -4.61 -9.77 2.43
C TYR A 238 -3.13 -9.53 2.11
N TRP A 239 -2.81 -8.62 1.18
CA TRP A 239 -1.42 -8.36 0.80
C TRP A 239 -0.59 -7.78 1.94
N ILE A 240 -1.16 -6.88 2.75
CA ILE A 240 -0.49 -6.37 3.95
C ILE A 240 -0.26 -7.49 4.97
N ALA A 241 -1.25 -8.36 5.20
CA ALA A 241 -1.11 -9.49 6.11
C ALA A 241 -0.02 -10.47 5.67
N GLN A 242 0.14 -10.71 4.36
CA GLN A 242 1.25 -11.51 3.82
C GLN A 242 2.62 -10.89 4.15
N ILE A 243 2.75 -9.57 3.99
CA ILE A 243 3.98 -8.84 4.32
C ILE A 243 4.25 -8.90 5.83
N VAL A 244 3.26 -8.61 6.66
CA VAL A 244 3.38 -8.66 8.13
C VAL A 244 3.80 -10.05 8.58
N ASN A 245 3.16 -11.10 8.07
CA ASN A 245 3.48 -12.48 8.41
C ASN A 245 4.94 -12.82 8.06
N ARG A 246 5.40 -12.36 6.89
CA ARG A 246 6.76 -12.62 6.42
C ARG A 246 7.82 -11.86 7.23
N VAL A 247 7.61 -10.58 7.49
CA VAL A 247 8.50 -9.76 8.34
C VAL A 247 8.51 -10.28 9.78
N TYR A 248 7.36 -10.78 10.26
CA TYR A 248 7.29 -11.43 11.55
C TYR A 248 8.16 -12.69 11.59
N GLN A 249 8.09 -13.57 10.59
CA GLN A 249 8.86 -14.82 10.58
C GLN A 249 10.36 -14.61 10.32
N ASN A 250 10.72 -13.74 9.37
CA ASN A 250 12.10 -13.48 8.98
C ASN A 250 12.40 -11.97 8.92
N PRO A 251 12.80 -11.35 10.04
CA PRO A 251 13.04 -9.90 10.11
C PRO A 251 14.22 -9.42 9.25
N LEU A 252 15.16 -10.31 8.89
CA LEU A 252 16.34 -9.98 8.07
C LEU A 252 16.14 -10.34 6.58
N GLY A 253 15.00 -10.95 6.24
CA GLY A 253 14.65 -11.33 4.88
C GLY A 253 14.04 -10.19 4.07
N THR A 254 13.73 -10.46 2.81
CA THR A 254 12.92 -9.56 1.99
C THR A 254 11.51 -9.47 2.56
N ARG A 255 10.89 -8.29 2.49
CA ARG A 255 9.56 -8.03 3.07
C ARG A 255 8.44 -8.69 2.27
N MET A 256 8.67 -8.89 0.97
CA MET A 256 7.78 -9.59 0.05
C MET A 256 8.61 -10.57 -0.79
N SER A 257 8.07 -11.76 -1.07
CA SER A 257 8.69 -12.64 -2.06
C SER A 257 8.48 -12.12 -3.47
N LYS A 258 9.36 -12.53 -4.39
CA LYS A 258 9.22 -12.23 -5.83
C LYS A 258 7.89 -12.73 -6.40
N SER A 259 7.47 -13.94 -6.02
CA SER A 259 6.19 -14.50 -6.46
C SER A 259 4.98 -13.69 -5.99
N GLN A 260 4.99 -13.28 -4.71
CA GLN A 260 3.94 -12.44 -4.13
C GLN A 260 3.89 -11.07 -4.81
N SER A 261 5.04 -10.49 -5.16
CA SER A 261 5.03 -9.20 -5.86
C SER A 261 4.47 -9.30 -7.27
N TYR A 262 4.76 -10.37 -8.02
CA TYR A 262 4.14 -10.59 -9.34
C TYR A 262 2.62 -10.71 -9.23
N GLY A 263 2.14 -11.52 -8.27
CA GLY A 263 0.71 -11.71 -8.04
C GLY A 263 0.01 -10.43 -7.59
N MET A 264 0.63 -9.65 -6.71
CA MET A 264 0.09 -8.37 -6.24
C MET A 264 0.00 -7.36 -7.40
N ILE A 265 1.07 -7.21 -8.18
CA ILE A 265 1.10 -6.32 -9.34
C ILE A 265 0.05 -6.75 -10.35
N ALA A 266 0.06 -8.01 -10.80
CA ALA A 266 -0.90 -8.52 -11.78
C ALA A 266 -2.36 -8.34 -11.33
N GLY A 267 -2.67 -8.71 -10.07
CA GLY A 267 -4.01 -8.56 -9.51
C GLY A 267 -4.47 -7.10 -9.46
N LEU A 268 -3.60 -6.18 -9.05
CA LEU A 268 -3.90 -4.75 -9.02
C LEU A 268 -4.11 -4.19 -10.44
N GLN A 269 -3.28 -4.58 -11.40
CA GLN A 269 -3.42 -4.12 -12.79
C GLN A 269 -4.72 -4.63 -13.43
N ILE A 270 -5.09 -5.89 -13.19
CA ILE A 270 -6.37 -6.45 -13.65
C ILE A 270 -7.55 -5.73 -12.99
N TRP A 271 -7.44 -5.40 -11.70
CA TRP A 271 -8.45 -4.64 -10.97
C TRP A 271 -8.67 -3.25 -11.59
N LEU A 272 -7.58 -2.53 -11.89
CA LEU A 272 -7.61 -1.22 -12.55
C LEU A 272 -8.11 -1.30 -14.00
N LEU A 273 -7.74 -2.36 -14.72
CA LEU A 273 -8.21 -2.60 -16.08
C LEU A 273 -9.74 -2.71 -16.14
N GLY A 274 -10.36 -3.26 -15.09
CA GLY A 274 -11.82 -3.30 -14.97
C GLY A 274 -12.47 -1.92 -14.98
N PHE A 275 -11.84 -0.91 -14.38
CA PHE A 275 -12.32 0.47 -14.46
C PHE A 275 -11.99 1.14 -15.78
N ALA A 276 -10.84 0.82 -16.38
CA ALA A 276 -10.35 1.51 -17.57
C ALA A 276 -10.98 1.03 -18.89
N LEU A 277 -11.33 -0.25 -19.01
CA LEU A 277 -11.90 -0.80 -20.26
C LEU A 277 -13.25 -0.19 -20.65
N PRO A 278 -14.20 0.03 -19.73
CA PRO A 278 -15.53 0.52 -20.10
C PRO A 278 -15.60 2.02 -20.34
N VAL A 279 -14.56 2.79 -19.98
CA VAL A 279 -14.54 4.24 -20.12
C VAL A 279 -14.76 4.61 -21.59
N GLU A 280 -15.86 5.28 -21.89
CA GLU A 280 -16.12 5.89 -23.19
C GLU A 280 -15.11 7.02 -23.42
N LEU A 281 -14.43 6.97 -24.56
CA LEU A 281 -13.44 7.97 -24.95
C LEU A 281 -14.08 8.82 -26.04
N ASP A 282 -14.70 9.93 -25.66
CA ASP A 282 -15.29 10.88 -26.60
C ASP A 282 -14.21 11.51 -27.49
N TYR A 283 -13.02 11.66 -26.93
CA TYR A 283 -11.85 12.20 -27.59
C TYR A 283 -10.61 11.32 -27.35
N PRO A 284 -9.76 11.08 -28.36
CA PRO A 284 -8.58 10.22 -28.23
C PRO A 284 -7.58 10.68 -27.14
N ASP A 285 -7.52 11.97 -26.85
CA ASP A 285 -6.64 12.56 -25.82
C ASP A 285 -7.03 12.13 -24.40
N GLN A 286 -8.32 11.91 -24.12
CA GLN A 286 -8.82 11.39 -22.84
C GLN A 286 -8.14 10.07 -22.44
N GLY A 287 -7.96 9.17 -23.39
CA GLY A 287 -7.30 7.89 -23.14
C GLY A 287 -5.80 8.05 -22.82
N CYS A 288 -5.16 9.05 -23.40
CA CYS A 288 -3.77 9.38 -23.07
C CYS A 288 -3.63 10.01 -21.68
N TYR A 289 -4.57 10.87 -21.26
CA TYR A 289 -4.59 11.39 -19.88
C TYR A 289 -4.82 10.29 -18.84
N LEU A 290 -5.69 9.34 -19.14
CA LEU A 290 -5.91 8.16 -18.29
C LEU A 290 -4.62 7.35 -18.14
N LEU A 291 -3.94 7.04 -19.26
CA LEU A 291 -2.65 6.33 -19.23
C LEU A 291 -1.57 7.12 -18.47
N PHE A 292 -1.58 8.44 -18.56
CA PHE A 292 -0.67 9.28 -17.78
C PHE A 292 -0.92 9.12 -16.28
N ALA A 293 -2.15 9.31 -15.82
CA ALA A 293 -2.51 9.15 -14.41
C ALA A 293 -2.15 7.75 -13.90
N LEU A 294 -2.45 6.72 -14.70
CA LEU A 294 -2.11 5.33 -14.38
C LEU A 294 -0.60 5.09 -14.37
N SER A 295 0.18 5.72 -15.23
CA SER A 295 1.64 5.59 -15.23
C SER A 295 2.26 6.14 -13.95
N LEU A 296 1.70 7.20 -13.37
CA LEU A 296 2.13 7.74 -12.06
C LEU A 296 1.81 6.80 -10.91
N PHE A 297 0.60 6.27 -10.93
CA PHE A 297 0.20 5.27 -9.96
C PHE A 297 1.07 4.02 -10.05
N ASN A 298 1.29 3.51 -11.27
CA ASN A 298 2.10 2.33 -11.53
C ASN A 298 3.56 2.52 -11.13
N LEU A 299 4.13 3.69 -11.39
CA LEU A 299 5.46 4.04 -10.91
C LEU A 299 5.55 3.90 -9.39
N MET A 300 4.62 4.54 -8.65
CA MET A 300 4.62 4.48 -7.19
C MET A 300 4.52 3.02 -6.70
N VAL A 301 3.61 2.23 -7.26
CA VAL A 301 3.42 0.83 -6.88
C VAL A 301 4.65 -0.02 -7.18
N VAL A 302 5.25 0.12 -8.37
CA VAL A 302 6.45 -0.64 -8.77
C VAL A 302 7.66 -0.24 -7.90
N LEU A 303 7.82 1.04 -7.56
CA LEU A 303 8.89 1.49 -6.67
C LEU A 303 8.71 0.94 -5.25
N LEU A 304 7.51 1.04 -4.69
CA LEU A 304 7.20 0.48 -3.37
C LEU A 304 7.44 -1.03 -3.33
N SER A 305 6.97 -1.75 -4.34
CA SER A 305 7.21 -3.19 -4.49
C SER A 305 8.71 -3.51 -4.64
N SER A 306 9.46 -2.70 -5.39
CA SER A 306 10.92 -2.84 -5.56
C SER A 306 11.65 -2.74 -4.22
N PHE A 307 11.26 -1.79 -3.35
CA PHE A 307 11.80 -1.69 -1.99
C PHE A 307 11.47 -2.89 -1.10
N MET A 308 10.34 -3.56 -1.34
CA MET A 308 9.91 -4.72 -0.55
C MET A 308 10.57 -6.03 -0.99
N VAL A 309 10.86 -6.16 -2.29
CA VAL A 309 11.40 -7.38 -2.90
C VAL A 309 12.92 -7.37 -2.98
N ALA A 310 13.56 -6.21 -3.08
CA ALA A 310 15.01 -6.11 -3.21
C ALA A 310 15.73 -6.60 -1.94
N PRO A 311 16.57 -7.64 -2.03
CA PRO A 311 17.33 -8.11 -0.88
C PRO A 311 18.40 -7.11 -0.47
N GLU A 312 18.62 -7.03 0.83
CA GLU A 312 19.72 -6.25 1.39
C GLU A 312 21.09 -6.86 1.02
N ARG A 313 22.14 -6.05 1.22
CA ARG A 313 23.54 -6.42 0.97
C ARG A 313 23.90 -7.84 1.38
N GLN A 314 23.68 -8.24 2.64
CA GLN A 314 24.15 -9.52 3.15
C GLN A 314 23.55 -10.71 2.38
N ASN A 315 22.24 -10.67 2.11
CA ASN A 315 21.55 -11.71 1.35
C ASN A 315 22.11 -11.83 -0.07
N CYS A 316 22.42 -10.70 -0.72
CA CYS A 316 23.03 -10.70 -2.05
C CYS A 316 24.46 -11.26 -2.06
N LEU A 317 25.25 -10.98 -1.01
CA LEU A 317 26.61 -11.52 -0.88
C LEU A 317 26.59 -13.03 -0.65
N ASP A 318 25.71 -13.49 0.24
CA ASP A 318 25.54 -14.91 0.52
C ASP A 318 25.09 -15.65 -0.74
N TRP A 319 24.16 -15.06 -1.50
CA TRP A 319 23.77 -15.58 -2.80
C TRP A 319 24.95 -15.65 -3.77
N ALA A 320 25.70 -14.56 -3.95
CA ALA A 320 26.84 -14.52 -4.87
C ALA A 320 27.92 -15.55 -4.53
N ARG A 321 28.16 -15.79 -3.24
CA ARG A 321 29.16 -16.75 -2.73
C ARG A 321 28.69 -18.20 -2.84
N TYR A 322 27.45 -18.49 -2.45
CA TYR A 322 26.98 -19.88 -2.26
C TYR A 322 26.11 -20.40 -3.42
N ARG A 323 25.79 -19.59 -4.45
CA ARG A 323 24.98 -20.06 -5.60
C ARG A 323 25.55 -21.29 -6.31
N HIS A 324 26.87 -21.46 -6.31
CA HIS A 324 27.54 -22.58 -6.97
C HIS A 324 27.46 -23.89 -6.16
N GLN A 325 27.11 -23.81 -4.87
CA GLN A 325 26.97 -24.95 -3.96
C GLN A 325 25.53 -25.45 -3.85
N GLN A 326 24.55 -24.75 -4.43
CA GLN A 326 23.17 -25.21 -4.44
C GLN A 326 23.04 -26.42 -5.40
N PRO A 327 22.28 -27.47 -5.05
CA PRO A 327 22.09 -28.63 -5.90
C PRO A 327 21.60 -28.21 -7.29
N ARG A 328 22.35 -28.57 -8.34
CA ARG A 328 22.02 -28.27 -9.74
C ARG A 328 20.62 -28.74 -10.15
N GLU A 329 20.07 -29.72 -9.44
CA GLU A 329 18.80 -30.37 -9.75
C GLU A 329 17.56 -29.52 -9.55
N ASN A 330 17.62 -28.33 -8.92
CA ASN A 330 16.39 -27.60 -8.63
C ASN A 330 16.21 -26.19 -9.22
N ARG A 331 17.24 -25.38 -9.54
CA ARG A 331 17.03 -24.06 -10.19
C ARG A 331 18.26 -23.58 -11.00
N GLY A 332 18.09 -23.35 -12.30
CA GLY A 332 19.07 -22.60 -13.12
C GLY A 332 19.15 -21.12 -12.73
N LEU A 333 20.17 -20.40 -13.20
CA LEU A 333 20.43 -18.98 -12.85
C LEU A 333 19.19 -18.07 -13.04
N ILE A 334 18.46 -18.25 -14.14
CA ILE A 334 17.24 -17.48 -14.44
C ILE A 334 16.13 -17.81 -13.43
N GLY A 335 15.94 -19.09 -13.11
CA GLY A 335 14.97 -19.52 -12.10
C GLY A 335 15.29 -18.96 -10.72
N ASP A 336 16.58 -18.90 -10.37
CA ASP A 336 17.02 -18.30 -9.11
C ASP A 336 16.85 -16.77 -9.11
N LEU A 337 17.10 -16.07 -10.22
CA LEU A 337 16.83 -14.63 -10.31
C LEU A 337 15.32 -14.29 -10.28
N LEU A 338 14.47 -15.14 -10.85
CA LEU A 338 13.02 -14.96 -10.87
C LEU A 338 12.34 -15.31 -9.54
N TRP A 339 12.81 -16.35 -8.85
CA TRP A 339 12.10 -16.91 -7.69
C TRP A 339 12.93 -16.91 -6.41
N GLY A 340 14.25 -16.80 -6.50
CA GLY A 340 15.16 -16.83 -5.37
C GLY A 340 15.04 -15.59 -4.48
N GLU A 341 14.98 -15.80 -3.17
CA GLU A 341 14.74 -14.73 -2.20
C GLU A 341 16.00 -13.91 -1.88
N LYS A 342 17.17 -14.54 -2.02
CA LYS A 342 18.47 -13.91 -1.74
C LYS A 342 19.11 -13.30 -2.99
N SER A 343 18.63 -13.67 -4.17
CA SER A 343 19.18 -13.22 -5.44
C SER A 343 18.74 -11.79 -5.77
N PRO A 344 19.58 -11.00 -6.47
CA PRO A 344 19.26 -9.62 -6.84
C PRO A 344 17.86 -9.50 -7.46
N ALA A 345 17.14 -8.42 -7.13
CA ALA A 345 15.76 -8.26 -7.56
C ALA A 345 15.59 -7.70 -8.98
N VAL A 346 16.66 -7.40 -9.72
CA VAL A 346 16.57 -6.74 -11.04
C VAL A 346 15.64 -7.47 -12.01
N VAL A 347 15.78 -8.80 -12.14
CA VAL A 347 14.92 -9.59 -13.03
C VAL A 347 13.48 -9.63 -12.51
N ALA A 348 13.29 -9.65 -11.20
CA ALA A 348 11.96 -9.60 -10.60
C ALA A 348 11.27 -8.26 -10.83
N ILE A 349 11.99 -7.16 -10.70
CA ILE A 349 11.49 -5.82 -11.01
C ILE A 349 11.17 -5.74 -12.50
N ALA A 350 12.01 -6.31 -13.37
CA ALA A 350 11.74 -6.35 -14.80
C ALA A 350 10.47 -7.12 -15.15
N LEU A 351 10.19 -8.24 -14.47
CA LEU A 351 8.94 -8.95 -14.67
C LEU A 351 7.73 -8.15 -14.15
N GLN A 352 7.85 -7.43 -13.03
CA GLN A 352 6.79 -6.54 -12.55
C GLN A 352 6.48 -5.42 -13.55
N VAL A 353 7.51 -4.78 -14.09
CA VAL A 353 7.37 -3.75 -15.13
C VAL A 353 6.75 -4.35 -16.39
N LEU A 354 7.18 -5.55 -16.82
CA LEU A 354 6.61 -6.24 -17.96
C LEU A 354 5.11 -6.52 -17.79
N ILE A 355 4.68 -6.97 -16.60
CA ILE A 355 3.26 -7.21 -16.30
C ILE A 355 2.47 -5.91 -16.44
N VAL A 356 2.95 -4.81 -15.84
CA VAL A 356 2.31 -3.49 -15.93
C VAL A 356 2.22 -3.03 -17.37
N THR A 357 3.35 -2.97 -18.06
CA THR A 357 3.43 -2.47 -19.44
C THR A 357 2.61 -3.34 -20.38
N GLY A 358 2.65 -4.66 -20.23
CA GLY A 358 1.89 -5.59 -21.09
C GLY A 358 0.37 -5.38 -20.99
N ILE A 359 -0.17 -5.20 -19.78
CA ILE A 359 -1.61 -4.95 -19.57
C ILE A 359 -2.04 -3.61 -20.18
N TRP A 360 -1.25 -2.55 -20.01
CA TRP A 360 -1.61 -1.24 -20.53
C TRP A 360 -1.36 -1.08 -22.03
N VAL A 361 -0.39 -1.79 -22.60
CA VAL A 361 -0.24 -1.93 -24.06
C VAL A 361 -1.46 -2.66 -24.63
N PHE A 362 -1.92 -3.73 -23.99
CA PHE A 362 -3.14 -4.43 -24.39
C PHE A 362 -4.36 -3.50 -24.38
N TRP A 363 -4.56 -2.74 -23.31
CA TRP A 363 -5.64 -1.74 -23.23
C TRP A 363 -5.54 -0.69 -24.34
N ALA A 364 -4.34 -0.11 -24.56
CA ALA A 364 -4.10 0.90 -25.59
C ALA A 364 -4.40 0.35 -27.00
N CYS A 365 -4.07 -0.91 -27.27
CA CYS A 365 -4.34 -1.56 -28.55
C CYS A 365 -5.83 -1.72 -28.85
N ILE A 366 -6.66 -1.89 -27.82
CA ILE A 366 -8.11 -2.07 -27.95
C ILE A 366 -8.84 -0.74 -28.00
N ARG A 367 -8.41 0.24 -27.18
CA ARG A 367 -9.19 1.46 -26.94
C ARG A 367 -8.75 2.66 -27.77
N LEU A 368 -7.49 2.72 -28.20
CA LEU A 368 -6.96 3.90 -28.88
C LEU A 368 -6.89 3.71 -30.40
N PRO A 369 -7.35 4.69 -31.20
CA PRO A 369 -7.13 4.71 -32.63
C PRO A 369 -5.66 5.05 -32.97
N ASN A 370 -5.30 4.91 -34.25
CA ASN A 370 -4.06 5.48 -34.76
C ASN A 370 -4.29 6.96 -35.11
N PRO A 371 -3.36 7.89 -34.78
CA PRO A 371 -1.99 7.66 -34.33
C PRO A 371 -1.77 7.57 -32.81
N GLU A 372 -2.77 7.85 -31.98
CA GLU A 372 -2.65 7.97 -30.51
C GLU A 372 -2.15 6.68 -29.85
N ARG A 373 -2.59 5.53 -30.35
CA ARG A 373 -2.12 4.21 -29.93
C ARG A 373 -0.60 4.07 -30.01
N THR A 374 0.01 4.54 -31.11
CA THR A 374 1.46 4.45 -31.31
C THR A 374 2.20 5.27 -30.27
N TRP A 375 1.72 6.50 -30.02
CA TRP A 375 2.30 7.40 -29.03
C TRP A 375 2.13 6.90 -27.60
N ALA A 376 0.96 6.34 -27.28
CA ALA A 376 0.69 5.69 -26.01
C ALA A 376 1.68 4.52 -25.77
N ILE A 377 1.92 3.67 -26.77
CA ILE A 377 2.87 2.56 -26.65
C ILE A 377 4.30 3.08 -26.42
N PHE A 378 4.73 4.10 -27.17
CA PHE A 378 6.04 4.74 -26.98
C PHE A 378 6.20 5.33 -25.57
N SER A 379 5.16 5.99 -25.06
CA SER A 379 5.12 6.49 -23.69
C SER A 379 5.26 5.37 -22.66
N LEU A 380 4.52 4.26 -22.83
CA LEU A 380 4.57 3.13 -21.92
C LEU A 380 5.97 2.48 -21.90
N ILE A 381 6.66 2.44 -23.04
CA ILE A 381 8.04 1.94 -23.15
C ILE A 381 9.02 2.84 -22.39
N LEU A 382 8.94 4.17 -22.54
CA LEU A 382 9.79 5.09 -21.78
C LEU A 382 9.54 4.98 -20.27
N SER A 383 8.27 4.89 -19.88
CA SER A 383 7.88 4.71 -18.47
C SER A 383 8.41 3.39 -17.91
N ALA A 384 8.34 2.31 -18.69
CA ALA A 384 8.92 1.01 -18.35
C ALA A 384 10.42 1.08 -18.08
N ASN A 385 11.17 1.71 -18.99
CA ASN A 385 12.61 1.88 -18.85
C ASN A 385 12.99 2.70 -17.61
N LEU A 386 12.28 3.78 -17.31
CA LEU A 386 12.54 4.57 -16.12
C LEU A 386 12.23 3.79 -14.83
N MET A 387 11.12 3.04 -14.79
CA MET A 387 10.82 2.15 -13.67
C MET A 387 11.92 1.10 -13.44
N LEU A 388 12.47 0.52 -14.52
CA LEU A 388 13.61 -0.41 -14.45
C LEU A 388 14.86 0.26 -13.89
N ILE A 389 15.19 1.46 -14.37
CA ILE A 389 16.34 2.24 -13.92
C ILE A 389 16.22 2.55 -12.42
N TYR A 390 15.07 3.06 -11.97
CA TYR A 390 14.87 3.35 -10.55
C TYR A 390 14.89 2.08 -9.69
N GLY A 391 14.30 0.98 -10.16
CA GLY A 391 14.38 -0.31 -9.47
C GLY A 391 15.83 -0.80 -9.32
N LEU A 392 16.67 -0.57 -10.32
CA LEU A 392 18.09 -0.92 -10.29
C LEU A 392 18.89 0.02 -9.39
N ILE A 393 18.56 1.32 -9.34
CA ILE A 393 19.10 2.28 -8.36
C ILE A 393 18.76 1.82 -6.93
N ILE A 394 17.52 1.36 -6.69
CA ILE A 394 17.12 0.80 -5.39
C ILE A 394 18.01 -0.40 -5.04
N GLN A 395 18.14 -1.39 -5.94
CA GLN A 395 18.96 -2.58 -5.69
C GLN A 395 20.43 -2.24 -5.42
N LEU A 396 21.04 -1.36 -6.22
CA LEU A 396 22.43 -0.91 -6.02
C LEU A 396 22.61 -0.17 -4.69
N SER A 397 21.67 0.70 -4.34
CA SER A 397 21.71 1.44 -3.09
C SER A 397 21.62 0.52 -1.89
N LEU A 398 20.81 -0.55 -1.96
CA LEU A 398 20.70 -1.57 -0.90
C LEU A 398 21.93 -2.48 -0.77
N LEU A 399 22.75 -2.58 -1.82
CA LEU A 399 24.07 -3.23 -1.78
C LEU A 399 25.16 -2.37 -1.12
N ASN A 400 24.91 -1.08 -0.94
CA ASN A 400 25.87 -0.19 -0.31
C ASN A 400 26.16 -0.60 1.14
N ARG A 401 27.39 -0.36 1.61
CA ARG A 401 27.85 -0.71 2.97
C ARG A 401 27.24 0.17 4.06
N SER A 402 26.62 1.30 3.69
CA SER A 402 26.06 2.26 4.64
C SER A 402 24.84 1.71 5.40
N LYS A 403 24.77 2.00 6.71
CA LYS A 403 23.57 1.75 7.53
C LYS A 403 22.35 2.57 7.08
N LYS A 404 22.56 3.64 6.30
CA LYS A 404 21.50 4.52 5.75
C LYS A 404 21.09 4.14 4.32
N ARG A 405 21.45 2.95 3.82
CA ARG A 405 21.18 2.50 2.44
C ARG A 405 19.76 2.72 1.93
N MET A 406 18.74 2.46 2.76
CA MET A 406 17.33 2.69 2.38
C MET A 406 17.03 4.18 2.18
N ALA A 407 17.58 5.05 3.02
CA ALA A 407 17.40 6.50 2.89
C ALA A 407 18.15 7.05 1.66
N ILE A 408 19.33 6.51 1.36
CA ILE A 408 20.08 6.85 0.14
C ILE A 408 19.29 6.44 -1.11
N ALA A 409 18.76 5.21 -1.13
CA ALA A 409 17.90 4.74 -2.21
C ALA A 409 16.69 5.67 -2.42
N GLY A 410 15.99 6.01 -1.33
CA GLY A 410 14.86 6.93 -1.37
C GLY A 410 15.24 8.31 -1.89
N PHE A 411 16.35 8.88 -1.41
CA PHE A 411 16.86 10.16 -1.89
C PHE A 411 17.21 10.13 -3.38
N LEU A 412 17.92 9.11 -3.86
CA LEU A 412 18.31 9.01 -5.28
C LEU A 412 17.10 8.85 -6.19
N VAL A 413 16.12 8.03 -5.81
CA VAL A 413 14.86 7.88 -6.56
C VAL A 413 14.10 9.20 -6.56
N PHE A 414 13.94 9.83 -5.40
CA PHE A 414 13.22 11.10 -5.27
C PHE A 414 13.89 12.23 -6.06
N ALA A 415 15.21 12.37 -5.96
CA ALA A 415 15.99 13.32 -6.75
C ALA A 415 15.82 13.05 -8.25
N GLY A 416 15.88 11.78 -8.67
CA GLY A 416 15.66 11.41 -10.06
C GLY A 416 14.25 11.72 -10.58
N LEU A 417 13.23 11.68 -9.73
CA LEU A 417 11.86 12.05 -10.08
C LEU A 417 11.65 13.56 -10.17
N LEU A 418 12.26 14.32 -9.25
CA LEU A 418 12.12 15.78 -9.20
C LEU A 418 13.02 16.53 -10.16
N LEU A 419 14.19 15.98 -10.50
CA LEU A 419 15.20 16.70 -11.28
C LEU A 419 14.68 17.19 -12.64
N PRO A 420 13.95 16.39 -13.44
CA PRO A 420 13.33 16.89 -14.67
C PRO A 420 12.33 18.03 -14.41
N LEU A 421 11.54 17.96 -13.33
CA LEU A 421 10.57 18.99 -12.94
C LEU A 421 11.27 20.30 -12.58
N MET A 422 12.37 20.21 -11.82
CA MET A 422 13.15 21.37 -11.42
C MET A 422 13.84 22.03 -12.61
N ILE A 423 14.39 21.26 -13.56
CA ILE A 423 15.02 21.82 -14.76
C ILE A 423 14.00 22.60 -15.58
N VAL A 424 12.82 22.04 -15.82
CA VAL A 424 11.76 22.73 -16.58
C VAL A 424 11.30 24.00 -15.86
N GLY A 425 11.08 23.93 -14.54
CA GLY A 425 10.63 25.06 -13.74
C GLY A 425 11.67 26.19 -13.62
N VAL A 426 12.94 25.86 -13.41
CA VAL A 426 14.02 26.85 -13.22
C VAL A 426 14.41 27.51 -14.54
N LEU A 427 14.39 26.77 -15.64
CA LEU A 427 14.75 27.30 -16.95
C LEU A 427 13.58 27.99 -17.67
N GLU A 428 12.41 28.09 -17.01
CA GLU A 428 11.16 28.67 -17.55
C GLU A 428 10.87 28.20 -18.98
N LEU A 429 11.16 26.92 -19.26
CA LEU A 429 11.07 26.40 -20.62
C LEU A 429 9.62 26.44 -21.09
N SER A 430 9.40 27.02 -22.28
CA SER A 430 8.11 26.92 -22.94
C SER A 430 7.70 25.44 -23.06
N PRO A 431 6.39 25.10 -23.00
CA PRO A 431 5.95 23.71 -23.05
C PRO A 431 6.52 22.91 -24.24
N LYS A 432 6.68 23.57 -25.39
CA LYS A 432 7.34 23.03 -26.60
C LYS A 432 8.81 22.68 -26.41
N MET A 433 9.59 23.56 -25.78
CA MET A 433 11.01 23.31 -25.50
C MET A 433 11.23 22.34 -24.34
N ALA A 434 10.29 22.33 -23.39
CA ALA A 434 10.30 21.42 -22.26
C ALA A 434 9.97 19.97 -22.69
N ALA A 435 9.28 19.77 -23.81
CA ALA A 435 8.81 18.46 -24.28
C ALA A 435 9.90 17.37 -24.26
N GLY A 436 11.11 17.68 -24.75
CA GLY A 436 12.24 16.74 -24.72
C GLY A 436 12.73 16.39 -23.32
N TRP A 437 12.68 17.34 -22.38
CA TRP A 437 13.08 17.14 -20.98
C TRP A 437 12.07 16.31 -20.20
N TRP A 438 10.79 16.45 -20.51
CA TRP A 438 9.73 15.63 -19.91
C TRP A 438 9.87 14.14 -20.22
N MET A 439 10.52 13.79 -21.33
CA MET A 439 10.80 12.40 -21.73
C MET A 439 11.82 11.69 -20.83
N PHE A 440 12.58 12.45 -20.03
CA PHE A 440 13.47 11.93 -19.00
C PHE A 440 12.78 11.76 -17.65
N SER A 441 11.48 12.03 -17.59
CA SER A 441 10.66 11.72 -16.46
C SER A 441 9.61 10.67 -16.82
N VAL A 442 9.07 10.00 -15.79
CA VAL A 442 8.00 9.00 -15.95
C VAL A 442 6.73 9.66 -16.51
N PHE A 443 6.67 10.99 -16.45
CA PHE A 443 5.66 11.86 -17.03
C PHE A 443 5.72 11.99 -18.57
N GLY A 444 6.73 11.43 -19.25
CA GLY A 444 7.01 11.68 -20.67
C GLY A 444 5.88 11.34 -21.66
N GLY A 445 4.82 10.66 -21.21
CA GLY A 445 3.63 10.33 -22.00
C GLY A 445 2.57 11.41 -22.14
N ALA A 446 2.36 12.22 -21.09
CA ALA A 446 1.24 13.16 -21.05
C ALA A 446 1.29 14.20 -22.18
N TRP A 447 2.50 14.54 -22.63
CA TRP A 447 2.68 15.64 -23.57
C TRP A 447 2.41 15.25 -25.03
N PHE A 448 2.51 13.97 -25.39
CA PHE A 448 2.16 13.49 -26.73
C PHE A 448 0.66 13.62 -27.05
N ALA A 449 -0.17 13.72 -26.01
CA ALA A 449 -1.59 14.00 -26.14
C ALA A 449 -1.91 15.48 -26.41
N LEU A 450 -0.94 16.38 -26.19
CA LEU A 450 -1.16 17.82 -26.07
C LEU A 450 -0.69 18.65 -27.27
N GLU A 451 0.07 18.10 -28.23
CA GLU A 451 0.55 18.87 -29.39
C GLU A 451 0.42 18.15 -30.75
N GLN A 452 -0.10 18.88 -31.75
CA GLN A 452 -0.35 18.43 -33.13
C GLN A 452 0.92 18.15 -33.97
N THR A 453 2.12 18.14 -33.40
CA THR A 453 3.38 18.03 -34.16
C THR A 453 4.12 16.72 -33.87
N ALA A 454 3.60 15.62 -34.41
CA ALA A 454 4.20 14.29 -34.39
C ALA A 454 5.65 14.23 -34.94
N GLN A 455 6.01 15.15 -35.85
CA GLN A 455 7.30 15.13 -36.55
C GLN A 455 8.46 15.70 -35.72
N THR A 456 8.22 16.63 -34.79
CA THR A 456 9.27 17.27 -33.99
C THR A 456 9.73 16.41 -32.80
N LEU A 457 9.00 15.34 -32.48
CA LEU A 457 9.17 14.56 -31.25
C LEU A 457 9.92 13.24 -31.43
N VAL A 458 10.14 12.77 -32.66
CA VAL A 458 10.84 11.51 -32.95
C VAL A 458 12.30 11.55 -32.48
N LEU A 459 12.98 12.68 -32.73
CA LEU A 459 14.38 12.84 -32.38
C LEU A 459 14.59 12.93 -30.85
N PRO A 460 13.86 13.77 -30.08
CA PRO A 460 13.89 13.74 -28.62
C PRO A 460 13.55 12.37 -28.02
N PHE A 461 12.58 11.65 -28.61
CA PHE A 461 12.25 10.28 -28.20
C PHE A 461 13.44 9.33 -28.33
N ALA A 462 14.06 9.29 -29.50
CA ALA A 462 15.20 8.42 -29.76
C ALA A 462 16.38 8.75 -28.82
N PHE A 463 16.67 10.03 -28.59
CA PHE A 463 17.71 10.45 -27.65
C PHE A 463 17.41 10.04 -26.21
N SER A 464 16.18 10.25 -25.73
CA SER A 464 15.78 9.82 -24.37
C SER A 464 15.91 8.31 -24.22
N LEU A 465 15.43 7.53 -25.20
CA LEU A 465 15.52 6.08 -25.18
C LEU A 465 16.98 5.59 -25.13
N LEU A 466 17.84 6.12 -25.99
CA LEU A 466 19.26 5.78 -26.02
C LEU A 466 19.97 6.15 -24.71
N ALA A 467 19.68 7.33 -24.15
CA ALA A 467 20.25 7.78 -22.89
C ALA A 467 19.78 6.90 -21.71
N GLN A 468 18.51 6.50 -21.68
CA GLN A 468 17.98 5.57 -20.69
C GLN A 468 18.63 4.19 -20.81
N TRP A 469 18.83 3.67 -22.01
CA TRP A 469 19.52 2.39 -22.22
C TRP A 469 21.00 2.44 -21.85
N ALA A 470 21.70 3.54 -22.16
CA ALA A 470 23.07 3.76 -21.73
C ALA A 470 23.17 3.77 -20.19
N LEU A 471 22.27 4.50 -19.52
CA LEU A 471 22.20 4.56 -18.06
C LEU A 471 21.89 3.19 -17.45
N PHE A 472 20.87 2.48 -17.96
CA PHE A 472 20.52 1.14 -17.50
C PHE A 472 21.70 0.18 -17.63
N THR A 473 22.38 0.19 -18.78
CA THR A 473 23.55 -0.67 -19.04
C THR A 473 24.71 -0.34 -18.10
N GLY A 474 25.03 0.93 -17.89
CA GLY A 474 26.09 1.36 -16.97
C GLY A 474 25.82 0.97 -15.52
N LEU A 475 24.57 1.12 -15.07
CA LEU A 475 24.19 0.73 -13.71
C LEU A 475 24.15 -0.80 -13.55
N ASN A 476 23.66 -1.54 -14.55
CA ASN A 476 23.60 -3.00 -14.51
C ASN A 476 25.00 -3.65 -14.55
N THR A 477 25.93 -3.11 -15.33
CA THR A 477 27.34 -3.56 -15.32
C THR A 477 27.99 -3.30 -13.97
N THR A 478 27.70 -2.16 -13.33
CA THR A 478 28.13 -1.85 -11.96
C THR A 478 27.60 -2.88 -10.95
N LEU A 479 26.32 -3.26 -11.06
CA LEU A 479 25.71 -4.27 -10.21
C LEU A 479 26.42 -5.64 -10.36
N ILE A 480 26.59 -6.08 -11.61
CA ILE A 480 27.25 -7.36 -11.91
C ILE A 480 28.69 -7.36 -11.39
N SER A 481 29.43 -6.28 -11.59
CA SER A 481 30.81 -6.13 -11.09
C SER A 481 30.87 -6.24 -9.56
N GLN A 482 29.95 -5.59 -8.83
CA GLN A 482 29.90 -5.68 -7.37
C GLN A 482 29.56 -7.10 -6.88
N LEU A 483 28.64 -7.79 -7.55
CA LEU A 483 28.26 -9.16 -7.20
C LEU A 483 29.38 -10.17 -7.51
N ASN A 484 30.09 -10.00 -8.63
CA ASN A 484 31.21 -10.88 -8.97
C ASN A 484 32.35 -10.74 -7.94
N LYS A 485 32.73 -9.51 -7.60
CA LYS A 485 33.72 -9.24 -6.54
C LYS A 485 33.31 -9.82 -5.17
N ALA A 486 32.01 -9.85 -4.88
CA ALA A 486 31.48 -10.44 -3.66
C ALA A 486 31.51 -11.98 -3.64
N GLY A 487 31.41 -12.60 -4.82
CA GLY A 487 31.42 -14.06 -4.99
C GLY A 487 32.82 -14.67 -5.06
N GLU A 488 33.88 -13.86 -5.16
CA GLU A 488 35.26 -14.35 -5.12
C GLU A 488 35.59 -14.96 -3.75
N SER A 489 36.19 -16.16 -3.74
CA SER A 489 36.67 -16.78 -2.49
C SER A 489 37.82 -15.95 -1.92
N THR A 490 37.92 -15.90 -0.59
CA THR A 490 39.06 -15.27 0.10
C THR A 490 40.41 -15.82 -0.39
N THR A 491 40.45 -17.10 -0.78
CA THR A 491 41.63 -17.76 -1.37
C THR A 491 41.99 -17.22 -2.75
N LYS A 492 41.00 -16.92 -3.60
CA LYS A 492 41.23 -16.31 -4.93
C LYS A 492 41.65 -14.84 -4.81
N ALA A 493 41.08 -14.11 -3.87
CA ALA A 493 41.47 -12.73 -3.58
C ALA A 493 42.92 -12.65 -3.05
N LEU A 494 43.35 -13.60 -2.22
CA LEU A 494 44.73 -13.68 -1.69
C LEU A 494 45.76 -14.13 -2.73
N MET A 495 45.38 -14.88 -3.77
CA MET A 495 46.30 -15.31 -4.85
C MET A 495 46.48 -14.26 -5.96
N ASN A 496 45.66 -13.20 -5.97
CA ASN A 496 45.72 -12.10 -6.93
C ASN A 496 46.41 -10.84 -6.36
N TYR A 497 46.90 -10.90 -5.12
CA TYR A 497 47.84 -9.95 -4.51
C TYR A 497 49.24 -10.57 -4.55
#